data_AF-A0A661YC11-F1
#
_entry.id   AF-A0A661YC11-F1
#
_cell.length_a   1.000
_cell.length_b   1.000
_cell.length_c   1.000
_cell.angle_alpha   90.00
_cell.angle_beta   90.00
_cell.angle_gamma   90.00
#
_symmetry.space_group_name_H-M   'P 1'
#
loop_
_entity.id
_entity.type
_entity.pdbx_description
1 polymer ?
#
loop_
_entity_poly.entity_id
_entity_poly.type
_entity_poly.pdbx_seq_one_letter_code
_entity_poly.pdbx_strand_id
1 'polypeptide(L)'
;MKQNEKKSGIKTGLIINFLSLISTVVLFEYYRYIDDWNLLLIIAVSSALFVFLISFYLVYGRTGAWRQTHRPFSKLDEREAGVIYESLRIAYSVFAILSLSILLVYAVGLWPVSIILFAAMLIIAHIMPASVMLWKYN
;
A
#
# COMPACT_ATOMS: atom_id res chain seq x y z
N MET A 1 21.30 20.82 3.81
CA MET A 1 20.02 20.61 4.52
C MET A 1 18.86 20.22 3.60
N LYS A 2 18.55 20.97 2.52
CA LYS A 2 17.37 20.70 1.66
C LYS A 2 17.27 19.31 1.01
N GLN A 3 18.39 18.63 0.71
CA GLN A 3 18.33 17.26 0.15
C GLN A 3 17.97 16.18 1.18
N ASN A 4 18.39 16.33 2.44
CA ASN A 4 18.04 15.37 3.50
C ASN A 4 16.58 15.52 3.96
N GLU A 5 16.04 16.74 3.96
CA GLU A 5 14.62 16.99 4.24
C GLU A 5 13.71 16.37 3.18
N LYS A 6 14.09 16.45 1.90
CA LYS A 6 13.31 15.88 0.80
C LYS A 6 13.26 14.34 0.84
N LYS A 7 14.34 13.69 1.30
CA LYS A 7 14.40 12.22 1.49
C LYS A 7 13.56 11.75 2.68
N SER A 8 13.59 12.48 3.79
CA SER A 8 12.78 12.17 4.98
C SER A 8 11.27 12.19 4.67
N GLY A 9 10.81 13.15 3.85
CA GLY A 9 9.40 13.29 3.50
C GLY A 9 8.78 12.10 2.75
N ILE A 10 9.56 11.39 1.92
CA ILE A 10 9.05 10.25 1.14
C ILE A 10 8.80 9.04 2.02
N LYS A 11 9.72 8.74 2.96
CA LYS A 11 9.56 7.62 3.90
C LYS A 11 8.36 7.83 4.81
N THR A 12 8.18 9.04 5.32
CA THR A 12 6.98 9.41 6.08
C THR A 12 5.72 9.27 5.23
N GLY A 13 5.75 9.71 3.97
CA GLY A 13 4.63 9.54 3.05
C GLY A 13 4.26 8.08 2.80
N LEU A 14 5.26 7.19 2.64
CA LEU A 14 5.03 5.75 2.51
C LEU A 14 4.33 5.18 3.74
N ILE A 15 4.80 5.53 4.94
CA ILE A 15 4.20 5.09 6.21
C ILE A 15 2.76 5.58 6.30
N ILE A 16 2.49 6.85 6.03
CA ILE A 16 1.14 7.42 6.02
C ILE A 16 0.25 6.68 5.01
N ASN A 17 0.77 6.36 3.83
CA ASN A 17 0.01 5.64 2.81
C ASN A 17 -0.40 4.23 3.25
N PHE A 18 0.54 3.44 3.80
CA PHE A 18 0.19 2.12 4.33
C PHE A 18 -0.73 2.19 5.54
N LEU A 19 -0.49 3.11 6.48
CA LEU A 19 -1.33 3.27 7.67
C LEU A 19 -2.76 3.69 7.30
N SER A 20 -2.93 4.59 6.32
CA SER A 20 -4.27 4.99 5.87
C SER A 20 -5.00 3.85 5.19
N LEU A 21 -4.33 3.06 4.33
CA LEU A 21 -4.94 1.87 3.72
C LEU A 21 -5.35 0.82 4.77
N ILE A 22 -4.46 0.52 5.72
CA ILE A 22 -4.75 -0.42 6.81
C ILE A 22 -5.91 0.11 7.65
N SER A 23 -5.93 1.41 7.97
CA SER A 23 -7.01 2.03 8.74
C SER A 23 -8.35 1.93 8.00
N THR A 24 -8.37 2.17 6.68
CA THR A 24 -9.59 1.99 5.87
C THR A 24 -10.11 0.56 5.96
N VAL A 25 -9.24 -0.45 5.83
CA VAL A 25 -9.63 -1.86 5.94
C VAL A 25 -10.13 -2.20 7.34
N VAL A 26 -9.36 -1.87 8.38
CA VAL A 26 -9.71 -2.19 9.76
C VAL A 26 -11.02 -1.53 10.19
N LEU A 27 -11.22 -0.25 9.87
CA LEU A 27 -12.46 0.45 10.19
C LEU A 27 -13.65 -0.15 9.45
N PHE A 28 -13.49 -0.52 8.18
CA PHE A 28 -14.56 -1.16 7.41
C PHE A 28 -14.91 -2.56 7.92
N GLU A 29 -13.90 -3.37 8.25
CA GLU A 29 -14.11 -4.72 8.79
C GLU A 29 -14.73 -4.66 10.19
N TYR A 30 -14.26 -3.75 11.05
CA TYR A 30 -14.88 -3.51 12.36
C TYR A 30 -16.35 -3.09 12.20
N TYR A 31 -16.62 -2.20 11.25
CA TYR A 31 -17.95 -1.71 10.97
C TYR A 31 -18.93 -2.83 10.56
N ARG A 32 -18.47 -3.82 9.79
CA ARG A 32 -19.29 -4.96 9.35
C ARG A 32 -19.94 -5.73 10.50
N TYR A 33 -19.38 -5.67 11.71
CA TYR A 33 -19.87 -6.37 12.89
C TYR A 33 -20.68 -5.49 13.85
N ILE A 34 -20.86 -4.20 13.53
CA ILE A 34 -21.70 -3.27 14.29
C ILE A 34 -22.94 -2.98 13.44
N ASP A 35 -24.11 -3.33 13.94
CA ASP A 35 -25.37 -3.26 13.19
C ASP A 35 -25.77 -1.84 12.73
N ASP A 36 -25.19 -0.77 13.29
CA ASP A 36 -25.58 0.61 13.01
C ASP A 36 -24.49 1.44 12.33
N TRP A 37 -24.77 1.88 11.09
CA TRP A 37 -23.98 2.88 10.36
C TRP A 37 -24.01 4.21 11.12
N ASN A 38 -23.02 4.44 11.98
CA ASN A 38 -22.82 5.72 12.63
C ASN A 38 -22.14 6.70 11.66
N LEU A 39 -22.66 7.92 11.56
CA LEU A 39 -22.09 9.01 10.78
C LEU A 39 -20.59 9.21 11.06
N LEU A 40 -20.15 9.03 12.32
CA LEU A 40 -18.75 9.16 12.71
C LEU A 40 -17.85 8.11 12.02
N LEU A 41 -18.33 6.88 11.88
CA LEU A 41 -17.60 5.80 11.19
C LEU A 41 -17.52 6.04 9.69
N ILE A 42 -18.60 6.55 9.08
CA ILE A 42 -18.62 6.95 7.67
C ILE A 42 -17.54 8.03 7.42
N ILE A 43 -17.49 9.04 8.29
CA ILE A 43 -16.50 10.11 8.21
C ILE A 43 -15.08 9.56 8.41
N ALA A 44 -14.87 8.64 9.36
CA ALA A 44 -13.58 8.03 9.64
C ALA A 44 -13.07 7.20 8.45
N VAL A 45 -13.90 6.32 7.89
CA VAL A 45 -13.53 5.51 6.70
C VAL A 45 -13.25 6.41 5.49
N SER A 46 -14.12 7.40 5.25
CA SER A 46 -13.98 8.31 4.11
C SER A 46 -12.72 9.17 4.23
N SER A 47 -12.41 9.68 5.42
CA SER A 47 -11.18 10.47 5.66
C SER A 47 -9.92 9.61 5.54
N ALA A 48 -9.91 8.38 6.06
CA ALA A 48 -8.81 7.45 5.89
C ALA A 48 -8.56 7.14 4.40
N LEU A 49 -9.61 6.87 3.65
CA LEU A 49 -9.51 6.64 2.20
C LEU A 49 -8.99 7.87 1.45
N PHE A 50 -9.46 9.06 1.84
CA PHE A 50 -8.99 10.31 1.25
C PHE A 50 -7.50 10.57 1.52
N VAL A 51 -7.04 10.33 2.75
CA VAL A 51 -5.62 10.38 3.11
C VAL A 51 -4.81 9.36 2.31
N PHE A 52 -5.34 8.15 2.11
CA PHE A 52 -4.71 7.13 1.27
C PHE A 52 -4.53 7.64 -0.17
N LEU A 53 -5.57 8.19 -0.80
CA LEU A 53 -5.50 8.66 -2.18
C LEU A 53 -4.54 9.85 -2.36
N ILE A 54 -4.56 10.82 -1.43
CA ILE A 54 -3.64 11.96 -1.47
C ILE A 54 -2.20 11.50 -1.27
N SER A 55 -1.95 10.70 -0.24
CA SER A 55 -0.59 10.19 0.04
C SER A 55 -0.09 9.32 -1.11
N PHE A 56 -0.97 8.52 -1.73
CA PHE A 56 -0.64 7.71 -2.90
C PHE A 56 -0.16 8.60 -4.06
N TYR A 57 -0.93 9.65 -4.39
CA TYR A 57 -0.57 10.55 -5.47
C TYR A 57 0.76 11.28 -5.19
N LEU A 58 0.95 11.77 -3.97
CA LEU A 58 2.17 12.48 -3.57
C LEU A 58 3.41 11.59 -3.59
N VAL A 59 3.28 10.33 -3.14
CA VAL A 59 4.41 9.40 -3.00
C VAL A 59 4.71 8.67 -4.28
N TYR A 60 3.71 8.15 -5.00
CA TYR A 60 3.94 7.30 -6.19
C TYR A 60 3.71 8.05 -7.50
N GLY A 61 2.71 8.92 -7.55
CA GLY A 61 2.40 9.72 -8.73
C GLY A 61 3.47 10.78 -8.99
N ARG A 62 3.74 11.61 -7.98
CA ARG A 62 4.68 12.74 -8.08
C ARG A 62 6.14 12.33 -8.21
N THR A 63 6.55 11.20 -7.64
CA THR A 63 7.90 10.66 -7.79
C THR A 63 8.11 9.91 -9.11
N GLY A 64 7.02 9.58 -9.82
CA GLY A 64 7.06 8.73 -11.00
C GLY A 64 7.31 7.25 -10.69
N ALA A 65 7.42 6.85 -9.41
CA ALA A 65 7.66 5.47 -9.01
C ALA A 65 6.57 4.53 -9.54
N TRP A 66 5.30 4.98 -9.54
CA TRP A 66 4.19 4.22 -10.12
C TRP A 66 4.43 3.90 -11.60
N ARG A 67 4.83 4.91 -12.37
CA ARG A 67 5.09 4.74 -13.81
C ARG A 67 6.30 3.83 -14.03
N GLN A 68 7.33 3.95 -13.21
CA GLN A 68 8.56 3.17 -13.33
C GLN A 68 8.31 1.68 -13.10
N THR A 69 7.56 1.30 -12.06
CA THR A 69 7.28 -0.12 -11.77
C THR A 69 6.31 -0.77 -12.76
N HIS A 70 5.57 0.02 -13.53
CA HIS A 70 4.65 -0.47 -14.57
C HIS A 70 5.20 -0.30 -15.99
N ARG A 71 6.47 0.12 -16.16
CA ARG A 71 7.10 0.13 -17.47
C ARG A 71 7.35 -1.30 -17.96
N PRO A 72 7.12 -1.60 -19.25
CA PRO A 72 7.47 -2.89 -19.79
C PRO A 72 9.00 -3.10 -19.73
N PHE A 73 9.43 -4.33 -19.42
CA PHE A 73 10.84 -4.68 -19.28
C PHE A 73 11.68 -4.32 -20.51
N SER A 74 11.12 -4.37 -21.72
CA SER A 74 11.78 -3.99 -22.97
C SER A 74 12.16 -2.51 -23.08
N LYS A 75 11.63 -1.65 -22.21
CA LYS A 75 11.91 -0.21 -22.16
C LYS A 75 12.76 0.21 -20.96
N LEU A 76 13.20 -0.75 -20.15
CA LEU A 76 14.09 -0.50 -19.02
C LEU A 76 15.53 -0.66 -19.47
N ASP A 77 16.42 0.20 -18.97
CA ASP A 77 17.85 -0.09 -19.06
C ASP A 77 18.23 -1.24 -18.11
N GLU A 78 19.44 -1.81 -18.28
CA GLU A 78 19.89 -2.97 -17.50
C GLU A 78 19.93 -2.67 -15.98
N ARG A 79 20.24 -1.42 -15.60
CA ARG A 79 20.33 -1.00 -14.20
C ARG A 79 18.94 -0.84 -13.58
N GLU A 80 18.02 -0.19 -14.29
CA GLU A 80 16.61 -0.04 -13.93
C GLU A 80 15.94 -1.41 -13.82
N ALA A 81 16.20 -2.31 -14.77
CA ALA A 81 15.70 -3.68 -14.74
C ALA A 81 16.20 -4.44 -13.51
N GLY A 82 17.49 -4.31 -13.17
CA GLY A 82 18.06 -4.91 -11.96
C GLY A 82 17.40 -4.40 -10.67
N VAL A 83 17.22 -3.09 -10.53
CA VAL A 83 16.58 -2.46 -9.36
C VAL A 83 15.12 -2.87 -9.23
N ILE A 84 14.37 -2.89 -10.34
CA ILE A 84 12.96 -3.30 -10.35
C ILE A 84 12.83 -4.78 -10.01
N TYR A 85 13.68 -5.64 -10.58
CA TYR A 85 13.66 -7.07 -10.30
C TYR A 85 13.94 -7.37 -8.82
N GLU A 86 14.96 -6.73 -8.24
CA GLU A 86 15.28 -6.89 -6.82
C GLU A 86 14.12 -6.41 -5.93
N SER A 87 13.56 -5.24 -6.25
CA SER A 87 12.42 -4.67 -5.51
C SER A 87 11.17 -5.55 -5.60
N LEU A 88 10.91 -6.12 -6.78
CA LEU A 88 9.79 -7.04 -7.01
C LEU A 88 9.95 -8.34 -6.23
N ARG A 89 11.16 -8.91 -6.19
CA ARG A 89 11.44 -10.14 -5.42
C ARG A 89 11.18 -9.95 -3.93
N ILE A 90 11.66 -8.85 -3.38
CA ILE A 90 11.44 -8.49 -1.96
C ILE A 90 9.94 -8.26 -1.72
N ALA A 91 9.30 -7.44 -2.56
CA ALA A 91 7.88 -7.12 -2.45
C ALA A 91 6.99 -8.37 -2.50
N TYR A 92 7.26 -9.30 -3.44
CA TYR A 92 6.50 -10.54 -3.54
C TYR A 92 6.65 -11.42 -2.30
N SER A 93 7.88 -11.52 -1.77
CA SER A 93 8.13 -12.31 -0.55
C SER A 93 7.36 -11.74 0.65
N VAL A 94 7.41 -10.42 0.84
CA VAL A 94 6.68 -9.74 1.91
C VAL A 94 5.17 -9.85 1.70
N PHE A 95 4.68 -9.62 0.49
CA PHE A 95 3.26 -9.72 0.16
C PHE A 95 2.72 -11.14 0.37
N ALA A 96 3.47 -12.18 0.00
CA ALA A 96 3.07 -13.57 0.21
C ALA A 96 2.92 -13.90 1.69
N ILE A 97 3.91 -13.53 2.51
CA ILE A 97 3.87 -13.73 3.96
C ILE A 97 2.70 -12.96 4.58
N LEU A 98 2.52 -11.69 4.21
CA LEU A 98 1.43 -10.84 4.68
C LEU A 98 0.07 -11.43 4.31
N SER A 99 -0.11 -11.83 3.05
CA SER A 99 -1.35 -12.40 2.53
C SER A 99 -1.70 -13.70 3.24
N LEU A 100 -0.74 -14.61 3.39
CA LEU A 100 -0.95 -15.87 4.11
C LEU A 100 -1.35 -15.61 5.57
N SER A 101 -0.70 -14.66 6.23
CA SER A 101 -0.98 -14.31 7.63
C SER A 101 -2.39 -13.75 7.80
N ILE A 102 -2.79 -12.82 6.93
CA ILE A 102 -4.15 -12.22 6.94
C ILE A 102 -5.20 -13.31 6.68
N LEU A 103 -5.02 -14.12 5.64
CA LEU A 103 -5.96 -15.18 5.29
C LEU A 103 -6.07 -16.25 6.38
N LEU A 104 -4.96 -16.59 7.06
CA LEU A 104 -4.96 -17.51 8.19
C LEU A 104 -5.79 -16.96 9.36
N VAL A 105 -5.63 -15.68 9.70
CA VAL A 105 -6.43 -15.02 10.76
C VAL A 105 -7.92 -15.08 10.42
N TYR A 106 -8.28 -14.75 9.17
CA TYR A 106 -9.68 -14.84 8.71
C TYR A 106 -10.21 -16.27 8.75
N ALA A 107 -9.40 -17.25 8.34
CA ALA A 107 -9.77 -18.65 8.36
C ALA A 107 -10.00 -19.17 9.79
N VAL A 108 -9.10 -18.85 10.72
CA VAL A 108 -9.23 -19.23 12.15
C VAL A 108 -10.44 -18.54 12.80
N GLY A 109 -10.68 -17.27 12.45
CA GLY A 109 -11.86 -16.52 12.90
C GLY A 109 -13.18 -16.95 12.25
N LEU A 110 -13.16 -17.85 11.27
CA LEU A 110 -14.29 -18.21 10.41
C LEU A 110 -14.95 -16.96 9.77
N TRP A 111 -14.16 -15.92 9.52
CA TRP A 111 -14.64 -14.66 8.98
C TRP A 111 -14.64 -14.69 7.45
N PRO A 112 -15.74 -14.29 6.80
CA PRO A 112 -15.79 -14.18 5.35
C PRO A 112 -14.91 -13.02 4.85
N VAL A 113 -14.02 -13.31 3.89
CA VAL A 113 -13.19 -12.28 3.22
C VAL A 113 -14.09 -11.27 2.50
N SER A 114 -13.94 -9.99 2.81
CA SER A 114 -14.70 -8.93 2.15
C SER A 114 -14.06 -8.49 0.82
N ILE A 115 -14.87 -7.87 -0.05
CA ILE A 115 -14.38 -7.27 -1.29
C ILE A 115 -13.40 -6.13 -1.02
N ILE A 116 -13.51 -5.43 0.11
CA ILE A 116 -12.64 -4.31 0.47
C ILE A 116 -11.28 -4.81 0.92
N LEU A 117 -11.24 -5.87 1.74
CA LEU A 117 -9.98 -6.53 2.09
C LEU A 117 -9.27 -7.04 0.83
N PHE A 118 -10.01 -7.70 -0.06
CA PHE A 118 -9.46 -8.18 -1.33
C PHE A 118 -8.90 -7.04 -2.19
N ALA A 119 -9.65 -5.94 -2.34
CA ALA A 119 -9.19 -4.77 -3.08
C ALA A 119 -7.94 -4.13 -2.45
N ALA A 120 -7.88 -4.05 -1.12
CA ALA A 120 -6.71 -3.55 -0.41
C ALA A 120 -5.49 -4.45 -0.61
N MET A 121 -5.65 -5.78 -0.57
CA MET A 121 -4.58 -6.72 -0.87
C MET A 121 -4.07 -6.55 -2.31
N LEU A 122 -4.97 -6.39 -3.29
CA LEU A 122 -4.59 -6.10 -4.67
C LEU A 122 -3.81 -4.80 -4.78
N ILE A 123 -4.26 -3.73 -4.13
CA ILE A 123 -3.55 -2.44 -4.10
C ILE A 123 -2.16 -2.62 -3.50
N ILE A 124 -2.03 -3.31 -2.36
CA ILE A 124 -0.74 -3.59 -1.71
C ILE A 124 0.20 -4.30 -2.69
N ALA A 125 -0.28 -5.32 -3.39
CA ALA A 125 0.53 -6.06 -4.37
C ALA A 125 1.14 -5.15 -5.46
N HIS A 126 0.42 -4.12 -5.89
CA HIS A 126 0.87 -3.21 -6.95
C HIS A 126 1.77 -2.09 -6.44
N ILE A 127 1.55 -1.58 -5.23
CA ILE A 127 2.37 -0.49 -4.67
C ILE A 127 3.65 -0.99 -4.02
N MET A 128 3.66 -2.22 -3.48
CA MET A 128 4.77 -2.72 -2.67
C MET A 128 6.12 -2.74 -3.41
N PRO A 129 6.23 -3.12 -4.70
CA PRO A 129 7.49 -3.00 -5.44
C PRO A 129 7.99 -1.56 -5.51
N ALA A 130 7.08 -0.60 -5.74
CA ALA A 130 7.42 0.81 -5.77
C ALA A 130 7.81 1.34 -4.38
N SER A 131 7.16 0.87 -3.32
CA SER A 131 7.49 1.21 -1.94
C SER A 131 8.89 0.72 -1.56
N VAL A 132 9.23 -0.53 -1.90
CA VAL A 132 10.56 -1.11 -1.64
C VAL A 132 11.62 -0.32 -2.40
N MET A 133 11.37 -0.01 -3.67
CA MET A 133 12.27 0.80 -4.49
C MET A 133 12.51 2.18 -3.87
N LEU A 134 11.44 2.90 -3.52
CA LEU A 134 11.51 4.21 -2.90
C LEU A 134 12.16 4.19 -1.51
N TRP A 135 12.02 3.10 -0.75
CA TRP A 135 12.61 2.99 0.58
C TRP A 135 14.12 2.76 0.54
N LYS A 136 14.57 1.92 -0.40
CA LYS A 136 15.95 1.46 -0.49
C LYS A 136 16.85 2.39 -1.31
N TYR A 137 16.35 2.98 -2.38
CA TYR A 137 17.18 3.71 -3.35
C TYR A 137 16.97 5.24 -3.35
N ASN A 138 16.12 5.77 -2.46
CA ASN A 138 15.87 7.20 -2.31
C ASN A 138 16.48 7.73 -1.00
#